data_AF-A0A8T8E2Y8-F1
#
_entry.id   AF-A0A8T8E2Y8-F1
#
_cell.length_a   1.000
_cell.length_b   1.000
_cell.length_c   1.000
_cell.angle_alpha   90.00
_cell.angle_beta   90.00
_cell.angle_gamma   90.00
#
_symmetry.space_group_name_H-M   'P 1'
#
loop_
_entity.id
_entity.type
_entity.pdbx_description
1 polymer ?
#
loop_
_entity_poly.entity_id
_entity_poly.type
_entity_poly.pdbx_seq_one_letter_code
_entity_poly.pdbx_strand_id
1 'polypeptide(L)'
;MSELTIYDSHGNPYGDSGRGHSNDRIEEFFFGGVKLYLDAGSRTELVVFFRARESNVGRAEQFYAVYTTRNTRNLFENFTSELRQRVETEYGMSIETSSDDVRVYEALGGRNDSVPGSEFDHSVVSNLLQSGKRLRFGVSSASGALALCSKYLQGLANRVAIADNTSIDALESCDLAVEVGTHRGLEPLGETSRLMDEQRRSMEGQLINEKVTTIKQEVDDLRTKTGKSDEQIRNRLKRQLSIFETPPPPSSTGGRFDALPDLSRPQKLAGGVVVLVILIALVSVATVGLLGEPDALADVLGSNDDDPEAALESVTVAGEEIANFDERQNVTLSEGELHVAGRTDGGGDAVRITFIPDEGKNESSNSTIGDDDSFDVTLTDLEPGNGDLLVEVGTDKDEFESKTSKSVRLNVESETDAPTLEDVMIGDESFDDLEAAENTTVTLSGGELTIEGTTNQEAVNVSFEPEIGDDHTPDPIDVEDGSFAVTLSGLEPGSGDLRVEAGSNDGEFESAIDESVTLDLEPEPTLENVTVGDKRFDELEENENVTVSDGELTVEGSTNQETVKVSFEPEDGNETVSNTTAVDDGSFTVTLSGLESGSGELLVKTGLDDETDEAEVERRAAIQLESNGSN
;
A
#
# COMPACT_ATOMS: atom_id res chain seq x y z
N MET A 1 31.67 31.68 6.90
CA MET A 1 31.99 31.94 5.48
C MET A 1 31.62 30.69 4.74
N SER A 2 30.73 30.82 3.77
CA SER A 2 30.38 29.78 2.81
C SER A 2 31.46 29.69 1.73
N GLU A 3 31.57 28.51 1.11
CA GLU A 3 32.47 28.27 -0.02
C GLU A 3 31.73 27.40 -1.04
N LEU A 4 31.64 27.91 -2.28
CA LEU A 4 30.98 27.25 -3.41
C LEU A 4 32.02 26.98 -4.50
N THR A 5 32.17 25.70 -4.85
CA THR A 5 33.03 25.24 -5.96
C THR A 5 32.20 24.44 -6.95
N ILE A 6 32.36 24.71 -8.24
CA ILE A 6 31.67 23.99 -9.32
C ILE A 6 32.64 22.99 -9.94
N TYR A 7 32.17 21.77 -10.19
CA TYR A 7 32.93 20.68 -10.80
C TYR A 7 32.23 20.19 -12.06
N ASP A 8 33.01 19.75 -13.04
CA ASP A 8 32.52 19.00 -14.21
C ASP A 8 32.26 17.52 -13.88
N SER A 9 31.78 16.77 -14.88
CA SER A 9 31.49 15.33 -14.75
C SER A 9 32.69 14.44 -14.43
N HIS A 10 33.91 14.93 -14.62
CA HIS A 10 35.16 14.23 -14.30
C HIS A 10 35.74 14.69 -12.95
N GLY A 11 34.97 15.45 -12.16
CA GLY A 11 35.41 15.96 -10.87
C GLY A 11 36.48 17.04 -10.97
N ASN A 12 36.66 17.71 -12.13
CA ASN A 12 37.59 18.83 -12.25
C ASN A 12 36.89 20.16 -11.95
N PRO A 13 37.53 21.09 -11.22
CA PRO A 13 36.92 22.37 -10.88
C PRO A 13 36.77 23.27 -12.10
N TYR A 14 35.56 23.77 -12.29
CA TYR A 14 35.17 24.65 -13.39
C TYR A 14 35.47 26.13 -13.06
N GLY A 15 35.89 26.91 -14.05
CA GLY A 15 36.11 28.37 -13.94
C GLY A 15 37.40 28.82 -13.23
N ASP A 16 37.97 28.00 -12.33
CA ASP A 16 39.16 28.36 -11.53
C ASP A 16 40.51 28.11 -12.25
N SER A 17 40.67 28.58 -13.49
CA SER A 17 41.95 28.55 -14.25
C SER A 17 42.76 27.22 -14.21
N GLY A 18 42.10 26.09 -13.96
CA GLY A 18 42.72 24.76 -13.80
C GLY A 18 43.60 24.58 -12.55
N ARG A 19 43.41 25.36 -11.47
CA ARG A 19 44.25 25.33 -10.26
C ARG A 19 43.65 24.65 -9.03
N GLY A 20 42.53 23.95 -9.16
CA GLY A 20 42.00 23.13 -8.07
C GLY A 20 42.37 21.65 -8.22
N HIS A 21 42.30 20.91 -7.12
CA HIS A 21 42.50 19.46 -7.14
C HIS A 21 41.23 18.80 -7.68
N SER A 22 41.36 17.74 -8.46
CA SER A 22 40.23 16.90 -8.85
C SER A 22 39.58 16.30 -7.60
N ASN A 23 38.28 16.04 -7.68
CA ASN A 23 37.51 15.42 -6.61
C ASN A 23 36.91 14.10 -7.11
N ASP A 24 37.59 13.00 -6.81
CA ASP A 24 37.23 11.65 -7.23
C ASP A 24 35.79 11.27 -6.79
N ARG A 25 35.31 11.81 -5.66
CA ARG A 25 33.93 11.58 -5.19
C ARG A 25 32.89 12.19 -6.13
N ILE A 26 33.19 13.32 -6.78
CA ILE A 26 32.28 13.94 -7.75
C ILE A 26 32.20 13.10 -9.02
N GLU A 27 33.32 12.51 -9.44
CA GLU A 27 33.33 11.56 -10.55
C GLU A 27 32.49 10.31 -10.21
N GLU A 28 32.64 9.74 -9.01
CA GLU A 28 31.79 8.63 -8.53
C GLU A 28 30.31 9.02 -8.46
N PHE A 29 29.98 10.21 -7.94
CA PHE A 29 28.62 10.72 -7.88
C PHE A 29 28.01 10.89 -9.28
N PHE A 30 28.81 11.32 -10.26
CA PHE A 30 28.37 11.43 -11.65
C PHE A 30 27.97 10.06 -12.21
N PHE A 31 28.84 9.05 -12.11
CA PHE A 31 28.55 7.71 -12.60
C PHE A 31 27.42 7.01 -11.83
N GLY A 32 27.27 7.33 -10.55
CA GLY A 32 26.21 6.82 -9.70
C GLY A 32 24.87 7.55 -9.79
N GLY A 33 24.76 8.62 -10.59
CA GLY A 33 23.52 9.37 -10.74
C GLY A 33 23.06 10.10 -9.48
N VAL A 34 23.98 10.52 -8.61
CA VAL A 34 23.64 11.21 -7.35
C VAL A 34 23.16 12.64 -7.66
N LYS A 35 21.90 12.97 -7.36
CA LYS A 35 21.36 14.31 -7.60
C LYS A 35 21.65 15.27 -6.45
N LEU A 36 21.66 14.75 -5.23
CA LEU A 36 21.92 15.53 -4.03
C LEU A 36 22.64 14.68 -2.99
N TYR A 37 23.61 15.26 -2.32
CA TYR A 37 24.25 14.69 -1.14
C TYR A 37 24.43 15.79 -0.09
N LEU A 38 24.13 15.47 1.16
CA LEU A 38 24.24 16.41 2.26
C LEU A 38 24.84 15.73 3.49
N ASP A 39 25.99 16.24 3.94
CA ASP A 39 26.63 15.88 5.21
C ASP A 39 26.41 17.03 6.20
N ALA A 40 25.59 16.79 7.23
CA ALA A 40 25.24 17.73 8.30
C ALA A 40 26.24 17.71 9.47
N GLY A 41 27.47 17.24 9.26
CA GLY A 41 28.54 17.27 10.26
C GLY A 41 28.97 18.67 10.71
N SER A 42 30.12 18.76 11.39
CA SER A 42 30.62 20.02 11.97
C SER A 42 30.84 21.17 10.97
N ARG A 43 31.01 20.84 9.69
CA ARG A 43 30.92 21.74 8.55
C ARG A 43 29.96 21.08 7.59
N THR A 44 28.82 21.71 7.37
CA THR A 44 27.80 21.21 6.45
C THR A 44 28.34 21.26 5.04
N GLU A 45 28.22 20.15 4.33
CA GLU A 45 28.61 20.01 2.94
C GLU A 45 27.39 19.57 2.14
N LEU A 46 26.96 20.42 1.21
CA LEU A 46 25.88 20.16 0.28
C LEU A 46 26.48 20.01 -1.12
N VAL A 47 26.20 18.89 -1.78
CA VAL A 47 26.58 18.61 -3.16
C VAL A 47 25.31 18.46 -3.97
N VAL A 48 25.18 19.21 -5.06
CA VAL A 48 23.97 19.21 -5.90
C VAL A 48 24.35 19.12 -7.36
N PHE A 49 23.71 18.19 -8.05
CA PHE A 49 23.74 18.08 -9.51
C PHE A 49 22.91 19.19 -10.13
N PHE A 50 23.43 19.82 -11.16
CA PHE A 50 22.68 20.76 -11.99
C PHE A 50 23.17 20.74 -13.43
N ARG A 51 22.36 21.27 -14.33
CA ARG A 51 22.75 21.50 -15.72
C ARG A 51 22.83 22.99 -16.02
N ALA A 52 23.77 23.37 -16.87
CA ALA A 52 23.90 24.75 -17.32
C ALA A 52 24.37 24.82 -18.78
N ARG A 53 24.02 25.91 -19.48
CA ARG A 53 24.40 26.16 -20.88
C ARG A 53 25.00 27.54 -21.05
N GLU A 54 26.06 27.66 -21.85
CA GLU A 54 26.70 28.95 -22.17
C GLU A 54 25.78 29.90 -22.96
N SER A 55 24.78 29.35 -23.68
CA SER A 55 23.80 30.14 -24.43
C SER A 55 22.49 29.39 -24.56
N ASN A 56 21.39 30.12 -24.81
CA ASN A 56 20.04 29.56 -24.97
C ASN A 56 19.92 28.54 -26.13
N VAL A 57 20.88 28.54 -27.07
CA VAL A 57 20.93 27.65 -28.24
C VAL A 57 21.93 26.50 -28.05
N GLY A 58 22.71 26.53 -26.96
CA GLY A 58 23.71 25.51 -26.63
C GLY A 58 23.08 24.30 -25.95
N ARG A 59 23.75 23.14 -26.06
CA ARG A 59 23.42 21.97 -25.23
C ARG A 59 23.77 22.28 -23.78
N ALA A 60 22.91 21.85 -22.86
CA ALA A 60 23.21 21.94 -21.43
C ALA A 60 24.26 20.88 -21.08
N GLU A 61 25.28 21.31 -20.35
CA GLU A 61 26.32 20.47 -19.77
C GLU A 61 25.97 20.16 -18.31
N GLN A 62 26.55 19.08 -17.79
CA GLN A 62 26.28 18.55 -16.46
C GLN A 62 27.37 18.95 -15.49
N PHE A 63 26.98 19.44 -14.31
CA PHE A 63 27.89 19.95 -13.30
C PHE A 63 27.45 19.52 -11.90
N TYR A 64 28.41 19.58 -10.97
CA TYR A 64 28.15 19.48 -9.53
C TYR A 64 28.58 20.74 -8.82
N ALA A 65 27.71 21.24 -7.96
CA ALA A 65 28.01 22.34 -7.05
C ALA A 65 28.30 21.78 -5.66
N VAL A 66 29.51 22.01 -5.15
CA VAL A 66 29.90 21.67 -3.76
C VAL A 66 29.88 22.94 -2.94
N TYR A 67 28.95 22.99 -2.00
CA TYR A 67 28.71 24.10 -1.11
C TYR A 67 29.00 23.71 0.33
N THR A 68 29.95 24.39 0.96
CA THR A 68 30.30 24.13 2.35
C THR A 68 30.01 25.35 3.22
N THR A 69 29.37 25.13 4.35
CA THR A 69 28.99 26.20 5.27
C THR A 69 29.00 25.73 6.71
N ARG A 70 29.09 26.70 7.64
CA ARG A 70 28.84 26.46 9.07
C ARG A 70 27.45 26.96 9.49
N ASN A 71 26.75 27.63 8.59
CA ASN A 71 25.41 28.17 8.82
C ASN A 71 24.41 27.30 8.08
N THR A 72 23.62 26.54 8.83
CA THR A 72 22.57 25.66 8.31
C THR A 72 21.21 26.35 8.18
N ARG A 73 21.04 27.58 8.72
CA ARG A 73 19.81 28.34 8.50
C ARG A 73 19.69 28.71 7.04
N ASN A 74 18.53 28.42 6.47
CA ASN A 74 18.20 28.70 5.07
C ASN A 74 19.26 28.12 4.12
N LEU A 75 19.77 26.92 4.42
CA LEU A 75 20.87 26.28 3.69
C LEU A 75 20.61 26.25 2.18
N PHE A 76 19.43 25.76 1.77
CA PHE A 76 19.06 25.59 0.37
C PHE A 76 18.84 26.94 -0.33
N GLU A 77 18.16 27.90 0.30
CA GLU A 77 17.99 29.25 -0.26
C GLU A 77 19.33 29.95 -0.50
N ASN A 78 20.22 29.91 0.50
CA ASN A 78 21.56 30.49 0.40
C ASN A 78 22.38 29.82 -0.69
N PHE A 79 22.33 28.49 -0.75
CA PHE A 79 22.98 27.70 -1.81
C PHE A 79 22.48 28.10 -3.21
N THR A 80 21.16 28.09 -3.43
CA THR A 80 20.56 28.39 -4.74
C THR A 80 20.86 29.83 -5.18
N SER A 81 20.86 30.78 -4.24
CA SER A 81 21.23 32.18 -4.50
C SER A 81 22.71 32.32 -4.90
N GLU A 82 23.63 31.73 -4.14
CA GLU A 82 25.08 31.76 -4.45
C GLU A 82 25.40 31.01 -5.75
N LEU A 83 24.72 29.90 -6.03
CA LEU A 83 24.88 29.12 -7.26
C LEU A 83 24.45 29.92 -8.49
N ARG A 84 23.26 30.53 -8.46
CA ARG A 84 22.81 31.42 -9.55
C ARG A 84 23.76 32.59 -9.76
N GLN A 85 24.22 33.23 -8.68
CA GLN A 85 25.19 34.31 -8.79
C GLN A 85 26.49 33.85 -9.48
N ARG A 86 27.06 32.70 -9.07
CA ARG A 86 28.31 32.19 -9.64
C ARG A 86 28.13 31.77 -11.11
N VAL A 87 27.10 30.99 -11.41
CA VAL A 87 26.91 30.40 -12.74
C VAL A 87 26.39 31.44 -13.75
N GLU A 88 25.40 32.24 -13.37
CA GLU A 88 24.74 33.16 -14.29
C GLU A 88 25.45 34.50 -14.40
N THR A 89 25.98 35.02 -13.29
CA THR A 89 26.64 36.34 -13.30
C THR A 89 28.14 36.24 -13.55
N GLU A 90 28.85 35.29 -12.92
CA GLU A 90 30.31 35.20 -13.08
C GLU A 90 30.72 34.39 -14.32
N TYR A 91 30.09 33.25 -14.56
CA TYR A 91 30.39 32.41 -15.73
C TYR A 91 29.54 32.73 -16.96
N GLY A 92 28.47 33.51 -16.81
CA GLY A 92 27.62 33.92 -17.93
C GLY A 92 26.81 32.77 -18.56
N MET A 93 26.56 31.70 -17.81
CA MET A 93 25.78 30.55 -18.24
C MET A 93 24.32 30.66 -17.77
N SER A 94 23.40 29.89 -18.34
CA SER A 94 22.02 29.78 -17.87
C SER A 94 21.79 28.41 -17.28
N ILE A 95 21.28 28.34 -16.04
CA ILE A 95 20.94 27.08 -15.39
C ILE A 95 19.68 26.49 -16.04
N GLU A 96 19.74 25.21 -16.36
CA GLU A 96 18.61 24.44 -16.86
C GLU A 96 17.68 24.06 -15.70
N THR A 97 16.38 24.31 -15.84
CA THR A 97 15.36 23.97 -14.83
C THR A 97 14.20 23.16 -15.39
N SER A 98 14.14 22.90 -16.70
CA SER A 98 12.98 22.25 -17.33
C SER A 98 13.14 20.75 -17.59
N SER A 99 14.33 20.17 -17.42
CA SER A 99 14.55 18.74 -17.65
C SER A 99 14.25 17.89 -16.42
N ASP A 100 13.84 16.64 -16.61
CA ASP A 100 13.46 15.76 -15.51
C ASP A 100 14.63 15.43 -14.57
N ASP A 101 15.85 15.39 -15.09
CA ASP A 101 17.03 15.09 -14.30
C ASP A 101 17.52 16.24 -13.39
N VAL A 102 16.93 17.44 -13.51
CA VAL A 102 17.22 18.59 -12.62
C VAL A 102 16.09 18.89 -11.64
N ARG A 103 15.06 18.04 -11.55
CA ARG A 103 13.92 18.22 -10.64
C ARG A 103 14.31 18.33 -9.17
N VAL A 104 15.37 17.62 -8.75
CA VAL A 104 15.90 17.73 -7.38
C VAL A 104 16.48 19.12 -7.11
N TYR A 105 17.18 19.73 -8.08
CA TYR A 105 17.66 21.11 -7.96
C TYR A 105 16.50 22.11 -7.95
N GLU A 106 15.49 21.92 -8.79
CA GLU A 106 14.28 22.75 -8.79
C GLU A 106 13.56 22.71 -7.43
N ALA A 107 13.42 21.51 -6.85
CA ALA A 107 12.79 21.30 -5.55
C ALA A 107 13.49 22.03 -4.40
N LEU A 108 14.79 22.35 -4.51
CA LEU A 108 15.52 23.14 -3.50
C LEU A 108 14.98 24.56 -3.32
N GLY A 109 14.30 25.10 -4.34
CA GLY A 109 13.69 26.42 -4.32
C GLY A 109 12.18 26.43 -4.04
N GLY A 110 11.54 25.26 -3.98
CA GLY A 110 10.10 25.09 -3.78
C GLY A 110 9.68 25.08 -2.29
N ARG A 111 8.37 25.24 -2.03
CA ARG A 111 7.81 25.00 -0.69
C ARG A 111 7.68 23.49 -0.44
N ASN A 112 7.79 23.11 0.83
CA ASN A 112 7.84 21.70 1.27
C ASN A 112 6.55 20.95 0.87
N ASP A 113 6.69 19.94 0.03
CA ASP A 113 5.65 18.95 -0.21
C ASP A 113 5.43 18.06 1.02
N SER A 114 4.30 17.36 1.04
CA SER A 114 4.00 16.36 2.05
C SER A 114 5.11 15.30 2.08
N VAL A 115 5.56 14.95 3.28
CA VAL A 115 6.58 13.91 3.42
C VAL A 115 5.92 12.56 3.11
N PRO A 116 6.46 11.75 2.18
CA PRO A 116 5.87 10.47 1.82
C PRO A 116 5.92 9.47 2.99
N GLY A 117 4.86 8.65 3.09
CA GLY A 117 4.69 7.62 4.12
C GLY A 117 3.67 7.98 5.21
N SER A 118 3.21 6.98 5.95
CA SER A 118 2.29 7.20 7.09
C SER A 118 3.04 7.65 8.35
N GLU A 119 2.31 8.18 9.34
CA GLU A 119 2.89 8.52 10.66
C GLU A 119 3.53 7.29 11.34
N PHE A 120 2.94 6.11 11.13
CA PHE A 120 3.46 4.85 11.63
C PHE A 120 4.77 4.47 10.94
N ASP A 121 4.85 4.56 9.61
CA ASP A 121 6.10 4.30 8.87
C ASP A 121 7.21 5.24 9.35
N HIS A 122 6.88 6.51 9.55
CA HIS A 122 7.86 7.48 10.08
C HIS A 122 8.32 7.17 11.49
N SER A 123 7.49 6.52 12.31
CA SER A 123 7.86 6.05 13.64
C SER A 123 8.84 4.87 13.55
N VAL A 124 8.60 3.94 12.61
CA VAL A 124 9.51 2.82 12.31
C VAL A 124 10.87 3.34 11.81
N VAL A 125 10.86 4.22 10.80
CA VAL A 125 12.07 4.85 10.25
C VAL A 125 12.86 5.58 11.32
N SER A 126 12.18 6.34 12.19
CA SER A 126 12.85 7.07 13.26
C SER A 126 13.57 6.13 14.23
N ASN A 127 12.95 5.01 14.61
CA ASN A 127 13.55 4.01 15.49
C ASN A 127 14.76 3.32 14.84
N LEU A 128 14.68 3.01 13.55
CA LEU A 128 15.76 2.39 12.81
C LEU A 128 16.96 3.34 12.66
N LEU A 129 16.74 4.61 12.31
CA LEU A 129 17.80 5.63 12.24
C LEU A 129 18.45 5.87 13.61
N GLN A 130 17.65 5.96 14.68
CA GLN A 130 18.18 6.08 16.05
C GLN A 130 19.05 4.88 16.46
N SER A 131 18.72 3.70 15.93
CA SER A 131 19.51 2.47 16.13
C SER A 131 20.77 2.43 15.26
N GLY A 132 21.06 3.48 14.49
CA GLY A 132 22.20 3.58 13.60
C GLY A 132 22.09 2.72 12.34
N LYS A 133 20.86 2.29 11.97
CA LYS A 133 20.63 1.57 10.72
C LYS A 133 20.67 2.55 9.56
N ARG A 134 21.21 2.08 8.44
CA ARG A 134 21.24 2.82 7.18
C ARG A 134 20.04 2.41 6.36
N LEU A 135 19.29 3.40 5.88
CA LEU A 135 18.02 3.16 5.22
C LEU A 135 18.05 3.66 3.78
N ARG A 136 17.32 2.96 2.93
CA ARG A 136 17.18 3.19 1.49
C ARG A 136 15.71 3.17 1.14
N PHE A 137 15.22 4.21 0.48
CA PHE A 137 13.81 4.35 0.13
C PHE A 137 13.63 4.77 -1.31
N GLY A 138 12.57 4.29 -1.96
CA GLY A 138 12.05 4.79 -3.22
C GLY A 138 10.88 5.73 -2.96
N VAL A 139 10.79 6.80 -3.72
CA VAL A 139 9.66 7.75 -3.71
C VAL A 139 9.30 8.20 -5.13
N SER A 140 8.07 8.65 -5.33
CA SER A 140 7.55 9.04 -6.65
C SER A 140 8.06 10.38 -7.17
N SER A 141 8.58 11.27 -6.30
CA SER A 141 8.91 12.64 -6.68
C SER A 141 10.16 13.20 -6.01
N ALA A 142 10.84 14.09 -6.73
CA ALA A 142 12.03 14.79 -6.24
C ALA A 142 11.73 15.64 -4.98
N SER A 143 10.58 16.29 -4.95
CA SER A 143 10.12 17.06 -3.79
C SER A 143 9.84 16.16 -2.59
N GLY A 144 9.21 15.01 -2.79
CA GLY A 144 8.99 14.01 -1.73
C GLY A 144 10.32 13.48 -1.17
N ALA A 145 11.30 13.22 -2.04
CA ALA A 145 12.64 12.82 -1.63
C ALA A 145 13.34 13.90 -0.79
N LEU A 146 13.23 15.17 -1.22
CA LEU A 146 13.80 16.30 -0.49
C LEU A 146 13.11 16.52 0.85
N ALA A 147 11.78 16.39 0.91
CA ALA A 147 10.99 16.49 2.13
C ALA A 147 11.37 15.40 3.13
N LEU A 148 11.54 14.15 2.65
CA LEU A 148 12.00 13.03 3.45
C LEU A 148 13.42 13.25 3.99
N CYS A 149 14.36 13.65 3.13
CA CYS A 149 15.73 13.98 3.55
C CYS A 149 15.73 15.10 4.60
N SER A 150 14.95 16.16 4.38
CA SER A 150 14.86 17.32 5.27
C SER A 150 14.26 16.97 6.63
N LYS A 151 13.28 16.06 6.69
CA LYS A 151 12.66 15.56 7.94
C LYS A 151 13.69 14.90 8.85
N TYR A 152 14.56 14.06 8.29
CA TYR A 152 15.52 13.27 9.08
C TYR A 152 16.87 13.95 9.28
N LEU A 153 17.21 14.94 8.46
CA LEU A 153 18.42 15.75 8.61
C LEU A 153 18.47 16.48 9.97
N GLN A 154 17.31 16.80 10.56
CA GLN A 154 17.21 17.52 11.82
C GLN A 154 17.36 16.60 13.05
N GLY A 155 18.33 15.69 13.02
CA GLY A 155 18.83 15.03 14.24
C GLY A 155 18.87 13.50 14.23
N LEU A 156 18.34 12.83 13.21
CA LEU A 156 18.35 11.36 13.11
C LEU A 156 19.31 10.83 12.05
N ALA A 157 19.48 11.55 10.94
CA ALA A 157 20.45 11.27 9.91
C ALA A 157 21.44 12.43 9.79
N ASN A 158 22.74 12.13 9.70
CA ASN A 158 23.77 13.14 9.45
C ASN A 158 24.17 13.18 7.97
N ARG A 159 24.08 12.05 7.28
CA ARG A 159 24.40 11.93 5.85
C ARG A 159 23.20 11.44 5.08
N VAL A 160 22.70 12.30 4.20
CA VAL A 160 21.54 12.01 3.35
C VAL A 160 21.89 12.18 1.88
N ALA A 161 21.28 11.39 1.01
CA ALA A 161 21.47 11.50 -0.43
C ALA A 161 20.18 11.23 -1.21
N ILE A 162 20.08 11.82 -2.39
CA ILE A 162 19.07 11.54 -3.41
C ILE A 162 19.80 11.13 -4.68
N ALA A 163 19.48 9.98 -5.25
CA ALA A 163 20.16 9.45 -6.43
C ALA A 163 19.19 8.69 -7.34
N ASP A 164 19.62 8.45 -8.59
CA ASP A 164 18.89 7.58 -9.53
C ASP A 164 18.99 6.10 -9.13
N ASN A 165 20.02 5.71 -8.37
CA ASN A 165 20.18 4.38 -7.81
C ASN A 165 20.85 4.47 -6.43
N THR A 166 20.18 3.94 -5.41
CA THR A 166 20.67 4.04 -4.02
C THR A 166 21.63 2.94 -3.59
N SER A 167 21.86 1.93 -4.45
CA SER A 167 22.72 0.75 -4.22
C SER A 167 24.19 0.95 -4.59
N ILE A 168 24.61 2.19 -4.88
CA ILE A 168 25.98 2.49 -5.28
C ILE A 168 26.93 2.59 -4.07
N ASP A 169 28.19 2.16 -4.25
CA ASP A 169 29.24 2.17 -3.21
C ASP A 169 29.43 3.56 -2.57
N ALA A 170 29.34 4.62 -3.38
CA ALA A 170 29.50 6.00 -2.94
C ALA A 170 28.47 6.44 -1.88
N LEU A 171 27.32 5.76 -1.82
CA LEU A 171 26.24 6.04 -0.87
C LEU A 171 26.22 5.10 0.32
N GLU A 172 27.08 4.06 0.38
CA GLU A 172 27.12 3.13 1.52
C GLU A 172 27.27 3.86 2.85
N SER A 173 27.99 4.98 2.87
CA SER A 173 28.24 5.76 4.09
C SER A 173 27.07 6.67 4.52
N CYS A 174 26.01 6.76 3.71
CA CYS A 174 24.82 7.54 4.02
C CYS A 174 23.91 6.82 5.01
N ASP A 175 23.43 7.57 6.00
CA ASP A 175 22.42 7.11 6.97
C ASP A 175 21.07 6.92 6.28
N LEU A 176 20.76 7.79 5.31
CA LEU A 176 19.55 7.76 4.51
C LEU A 176 19.91 8.01 3.03
N ALA A 177 19.47 7.16 2.12
CA ALA A 177 19.51 7.47 0.69
C ALA A 177 18.14 7.24 0.08
N VAL A 178 17.76 8.10 -0.86
CA VAL A 178 16.44 8.11 -1.47
C VAL A 178 16.56 8.02 -2.98
N GLU A 179 15.83 7.10 -3.57
CA GLU A 179 15.67 6.91 -5.00
C GLU A 179 14.41 7.62 -5.47
N VAL A 180 14.49 8.33 -6.58
CA VAL A 180 13.34 8.98 -7.21
C VAL A 180 12.99 8.19 -8.47
N GLY A 181 11.77 7.67 -8.55
CA GLY A 181 11.35 6.78 -9.62
C GLY A 181 9.86 6.45 -9.57
N THR A 182 9.47 5.34 -10.17
CA THR A 182 8.09 4.84 -10.19
C THR A 182 7.74 4.08 -8.90
N HIS A 183 7.91 4.73 -7.75
CA HIS A 183 7.65 4.14 -6.43
C HIS A 183 6.32 4.65 -5.86
N ARG A 184 5.60 3.81 -5.13
CA ARG A 184 4.33 4.19 -4.48
C ARG A 184 4.59 4.64 -3.03
N GLY A 185 4.42 5.93 -2.77
CA GLY A 185 4.54 6.48 -1.42
C GLY A 185 5.97 6.46 -0.87
N LEU A 186 6.18 5.79 0.27
CA LEU A 186 7.48 5.57 0.90
C LEU A 186 7.83 4.08 0.85
N GLU A 187 8.59 3.70 -0.16
CA GLU A 187 8.87 2.29 -0.45
C GLU A 187 10.26 1.89 0.07
N PRO A 188 10.40 0.88 0.93
CA PRO A 188 11.71 0.47 1.45
C PRO A 188 12.49 -0.37 0.44
N LEU A 189 13.75 -0.02 0.20
CA LEU A 189 14.61 -0.68 -0.80
C LEU A 189 15.68 -1.58 -0.15
N GLY A 190 15.94 -2.73 -0.78
CA GLY A 190 16.97 -3.68 -0.36
C GLY A 190 16.79 -4.17 1.08
N GLU A 191 17.87 -4.15 1.88
CA GLU A 191 17.83 -4.57 3.29
C GLU A 191 16.84 -3.75 4.13
N THR A 192 16.51 -2.53 3.71
CA THR A 192 15.55 -1.65 4.40
C THR A 192 14.17 -2.29 4.48
N SER A 193 13.76 -3.06 3.48
CA SER A 193 12.45 -3.73 3.45
C SER A 193 12.32 -4.70 4.63
N ARG A 194 13.27 -5.62 4.77
CA ARG A 194 13.34 -6.56 5.90
C ARG A 194 13.40 -5.85 7.25
N LEU A 195 14.20 -4.78 7.37
CA LEU A 195 14.34 -4.02 8.62
C LEU A 195 13.04 -3.30 9.01
N MET A 196 12.33 -2.73 8.03
CA MET A 196 11.03 -2.09 8.24
C MET A 196 9.99 -3.10 8.70
N ASP A 197 9.91 -4.27 8.06
CA ASP A 197 8.92 -5.30 8.42
C ASP A 197 9.17 -5.93 9.80
N GLU A 198 10.43 -6.23 10.13
CA GLU A 198 10.80 -6.72 11.46
C GLU A 198 10.42 -5.71 12.55
N GLN A 199 10.73 -4.43 12.33
CA GLN A 199 10.44 -3.38 13.29
C GLN A 199 8.93 -3.08 13.37
N ARG A 200 8.21 -3.11 12.24
CA ARG A 200 6.75 -2.98 12.14
C ARG A 200 6.06 -4.06 12.97
N ARG A 201 6.37 -5.34 12.75
CA ARG A 201 5.82 -6.47 13.53
C ARG A 201 6.10 -6.32 15.03
N SER A 202 7.30 -5.88 15.39
CA SER A 202 7.65 -5.63 16.79
C SER A 202 6.82 -4.51 17.41
N MET A 203 6.62 -3.39 16.70
CA MET A 203 5.86 -2.24 17.19
C MET A 203 4.36 -2.53 17.26
N GLU A 204 3.80 -3.20 16.25
CA GLU A 204 2.42 -3.67 16.25
C GLU A 204 2.16 -4.62 17.43
N GLY A 205 3.06 -5.59 17.65
CA GLY A 205 2.98 -6.48 18.80
C GLY A 205 2.97 -5.73 20.13
N GLN A 206 3.77 -4.67 20.27
CA GLN A 206 3.78 -3.82 21.47
C GLN A 206 2.47 -3.04 21.63
N LEU A 207 1.98 -2.40 20.57
CA LEU A 207 0.75 -1.62 20.58
C LEU A 207 -0.47 -2.51 20.92
N ILE A 208 -0.55 -3.69 20.30
CA ILE A 208 -1.60 -4.67 20.57
C ILE A 208 -1.53 -5.12 22.04
N ASN A 209 -0.34 -5.44 22.54
CA ASN A 209 -0.17 -5.86 23.93
C ASN A 209 -0.54 -4.73 24.91
N GLU A 210 -0.18 -3.48 24.62
CA GLU A 210 -0.58 -2.31 25.40
C GLU A 210 -2.11 -2.17 25.42
N LYS A 211 -2.78 -2.15 24.26
CA LYS A 211 -4.24 -2.04 24.16
C LYS A 211 -4.95 -3.20 24.85
N VAL A 212 -4.46 -4.43 24.69
CA VAL A 212 -4.99 -5.61 25.41
C VAL A 212 -4.83 -5.44 26.92
N THR A 213 -3.74 -4.82 27.39
CA THR A 213 -3.49 -4.57 28.81
C THR A 213 -4.43 -3.49 29.35
N THR A 214 -4.64 -2.41 28.61
CA THR A 214 -5.64 -1.37 28.92
C THR A 214 -7.04 -1.95 28.99
N ILE A 215 -7.43 -2.78 28.00
CA ILE A 215 -8.75 -3.44 28.00
C ILE A 215 -8.90 -4.36 29.21
N LYS A 216 -7.87 -5.15 29.55
CA LYS A 216 -7.89 -6.00 30.75
C LYS A 216 -8.09 -5.17 32.02
N GLN A 217 -7.36 -4.06 32.15
CA GLN A 217 -7.51 -3.14 33.28
C GLN A 217 -8.92 -2.53 33.34
N GLU A 218 -9.47 -2.07 32.21
CA GLU A 218 -10.83 -1.52 32.15
C GLU A 218 -11.91 -2.56 32.46
N VAL A 219 -11.73 -3.82 32.02
CA VAL A 219 -12.63 -4.93 32.36
C VAL A 219 -12.58 -5.24 33.85
N ASP A 220 -11.39 -5.26 34.46
CA ASP A 220 -11.22 -5.44 35.90
C ASP A 220 -11.84 -4.27 36.70
N ASP A 221 -11.69 -3.04 36.21
CA ASP A 221 -12.32 -1.85 36.78
C ASP A 221 -13.86 -1.90 36.68
N LEU A 222 -14.39 -2.36 35.54
CA LEU A 222 -15.82 -2.58 35.35
C LEU A 222 -16.35 -3.68 36.27
N ARG A 223 -15.60 -4.76 36.43
CA ARG A 223 -15.93 -5.87 37.34
C ARG A 223 -16.02 -5.39 38.78
N THR A 224 -15.01 -4.65 39.24
CA THR A 224 -14.98 -4.13 40.63
C THR A 224 -16.06 -3.08 40.88
N LYS A 225 -16.34 -2.19 39.93
CA LYS A 225 -17.35 -1.12 40.08
C LYS A 225 -18.79 -1.61 39.92
N THR A 226 -19.05 -2.61 39.08
CA THR A 226 -20.42 -3.04 38.75
C THR A 226 -20.82 -4.38 39.38
N GLY A 227 -19.86 -5.15 39.91
CA GLY A 227 -20.09 -6.48 40.48
C GLY A 227 -20.49 -7.53 39.45
N LYS A 228 -20.33 -7.25 38.15
CA LYS A 228 -20.67 -8.16 37.05
C LYS A 228 -19.55 -9.16 36.81
N SER A 229 -19.92 -10.38 36.41
CA SER A 229 -18.94 -11.40 36.02
C SER A 229 -18.42 -11.20 34.60
N ASP A 230 -17.25 -11.77 34.30
CA ASP A 230 -16.60 -11.69 32.98
C ASP A 230 -17.52 -12.18 31.86
N GLU A 231 -18.32 -13.22 32.11
CA GLU A 231 -19.34 -13.74 31.19
C GLU A 231 -20.41 -12.68 30.85
N GLN A 232 -20.85 -11.90 31.83
CA GLN A 232 -21.87 -10.86 31.65
C GLN A 232 -21.30 -9.62 30.94
N ILE A 233 -20.04 -9.29 31.22
CA ILE A 233 -19.32 -8.20 30.54
C ILE A 233 -19.08 -8.60 29.09
N ARG A 234 -18.55 -9.81 28.84
CA ARG A 234 -18.31 -10.37 27.49
C ARG A 234 -19.58 -10.46 26.67
N ASN A 235 -20.67 -10.99 27.23
CA ASN A 235 -21.95 -11.10 26.51
C ASN A 235 -22.57 -9.74 26.20
N ARG A 236 -22.28 -8.71 27.02
CA ARG A 236 -22.73 -7.34 26.74
C ARG A 236 -21.84 -6.66 25.71
N LEU A 237 -20.52 -6.88 25.75
CA LEU A 237 -19.57 -6.40 24.75
C LEU A 237 -19.87 -7.01 23.37
N LYS A 238 -20.03 -8.34 23.28
CA LYS A 238 -20.43 -9.02 22.04
C LYS A 238 -21.72 -8.44 21.48
N ARG A 239 -22.74 -8.25 22.32
CA ARG A 239 -24.03 -7.67 21.89
C ARG A 239 -23.92 -6.21 21.42
N GLN A 240 -22.92 -5.45 21.88
CA GLN A 240 -22.70 -4.07 21.45
C GLN A 240 -21.72 -3.94 20.28
N LEU A 241 -20.86 -4.93 20.05
CA LEU A 241 -19.88 -4.96 18.97
C LEU A 241 -20.39 -5.72 17.72
N SER A 242 -21.32 -6.67 17.87
CA SER A 242 -22.04 -7.35 16.76
C SER A 242 -22.94 -6.42 15.92
N ILE A 243 -22.85 -5.10 16.10
CA ILE A 243 -23.45 -4.11 15.19
C ILE A 243 -22.58 -3.93 13.92
N PHE A 244 -21.35 -4.45 13.93
CA PHE A 244 -20.45 -4.49 12.77
C PHE A 244 -20.37 -5.86 12.07
N GLU A 245 -21.16 -6.86 12.49
CA GLU A 245 -21.31 -8.08 11.69
C GLU A 245 -22.27 -7.79 10.53
N THR A 246 -21.74 -7.90 9.30
CA THR A 246 -22.47 -7.76 8.05
C THR A 246 -23.77 -8.59 8.06
N PRO A 247 -24.89 -8.05 7.54
CA PRO A 247 -26.13 -8.82 7.49
C PRO A 247 -25.95 -10.03 6.57
N PRO A 248 -26.45 -11.22 6.94
CA PRO A 248 -26.48 -12.33 5.99
C PRO A 248 -27.39 -11.99 4.80
N PRO A 249 -27.08 -12.50 3.58
CA PRO A 249 -27.86 -12.18 2.39
C PRO A 249 -29.32 -12.65 2.56
N PRO A 250 -30.29 -11.91 2.00
CA PRO A 250 -31.70 -12.20 2.23
C PRO A 250 -32.12 -13.50 1.55
N SER A 251 -32.35 -14.54 2.33
CA SER A 251 -33.08 -15.72 1.89
C SER A 251 -34.54 -15.33 1.61
N SER A 252 -34.98 -15.57 0.39
CA SER A 252 -36.38 -15.49 -0.02
C SER A 252 -37.27 -16.43 0.80
N THR A 253 -38.42 -15.95 1.29
CA THR A 253 -39.74 -16.62 1.29
C THR A 253 -40.74 -15.70 2.02
N GLY A 254 -41.87 -15.42 1.35
CA GLY A 254 -42.84 -14.41 1.77
C GLY A 254 -43.69 -14.75 2.99
N GLY A 255 -44.29 -13.71 3.57
CA GLY A 255 -45.28 -13.82 4.64
C GLY A 255 -45.85 -12.46 5.05
N ARG A 256 -47.08 -12.21 4.62
CA ARG A 256 -47.89 -11.00 4.81
C ARG A 256 -48.61 -11.05 6.18
N PHE A 257 -48.60 -9.95 6.95
CA PHE A 257 -49.71 -9.33 7.72
C PHE A 257 -49.30 -8.66 9.06
N ASP A 258 -49.62 -7.37 9.13
CA ASP A 258 -50.15 -6.57 10.24
C ASP A 258 -49.75 -6.85 11.70
N ALA A 259 -49.11 -5.86 12.33
CA ALA A 259 -49.72 -5.03 13.39
C ALA A 259 -48.63 -4.23 14.12
N LEU A 260 -48.64 -2.91 13.94
CA LEU A 260 -47.99 -1.97 14.85
C LEU A 260 -48.86 -1.82 16.10
N PRO A 261 -48.32 -2.01 17.33
CA PRO A 261 -48.84 -1.35 18.50
C PRO A 261 -48.04 -0.07 18.76
N ASP A 262 -48.76 1.03 18.68
CA ASP A 262 -48.52 2.30 19.36
C ASP A 262 -48.20 2.06 20.86
N LEU A 263 -47.04 2.52 21.31
CA LEU A 263 -46.67 2.63 22.73
C LEU A 263 -46.07 4.00 23.00
N SER A 264 -46.97 4.98 23.03
CA SER A 264 -46.85 6.19 23.84
C SER A 264 -46.59 5.86 25.33
N ARG A 265 -45.36 6.10 25.82
CA ARG A 265 -45.03 6.66 27.16
C ARG A 265 -43.52 6.78 27.37
N PRO A 266 -43.03 7.88 28.00
CA PRO A 266 -41.61 8.13 28.19
C PRO A 266 -41.10 7.34 29.40
N GLN A 267 -40.24 6.36 29.18
CA GLN A 267 -39.42 5.79 30.24
C GLN A 267 -38.01 6.36 30.16
N LYS A 268 -37.61 6.96 31.29
CA LYS A 268 -36.27 7.47 31.56
C LYS A 268 -35.22 6.38 31.27
N LEU A 269 -34.45 6.57 30.20
CA LEU A 269 -33.17 5.88 29.99
C LEU A 269 -32.07 6.94 30.06
N ALA A 270 -31.68 7.25 31.29
CA ALA A 270 -30.37 7.82 31.57
C ALA A 270 -29.36 6.68 31.50
N GLY A 271 -28.37 6.81 30.61
CA GLY A 271 -27.22 5.91 30.54
C GLY A 271 -27.04 5.29 29.16
N GLY A 272 -26.30 5.98 28.29
CA GLY A 272 -25.95 5.41 26.98
C GLY A 272 -25.17 6.28 26.02
N VAL A 273 -24.36 7.27 26.45
CA VAL A 273 -23.44 8.02 25.55
C VAL A 273 -22.16 8.48 26.28
N VAL A 274 -21.57 7.66 27.14
CA VAL A 274 -20.34 8.06 27.87
C VAL A 274 -19.08 7.30 27.39
N VAL A 275 -19.23 6.16 26.71
CA VAL A 275 -18.05 5.35 26.32
C VAL A 275 -17.44 5.81 24.98
N LEU A 276 -18.25 6.28 24.03
CA LEU A 276 -17.73 6.75 22.73
C LEU A 276 -16.99 8.10 22.85
N VAL A 277 -17.47 8.99 23.74
CA VAL A 277 -16.81 10.28 24.01
C VAL A 277 -15.49 10.10 24.77
N ILE A 278 -15.34 9.04 25.57
CA ILE A 278 -14.07 8.74 26.26
C ILE A 278 -13.04 8.17 25.28
N LEU A 279 -13.45 7.39 24.27
CA LEU A 279 -12.53 6.88 23.24
C LEU A 279 -12.07 7.99 22.28
N ILE A 280 -12.94 8.94 21.93
CA ILE A 280 -12.55 10.10 21.10
C ILE A 280 -11.72 11.12 21.92
N ALA A 281 -12.07 11.36 23.19
CA ALA A 281 -11.32 12.30 24.03
C ALA A 281 -9.94 11.79 24.47
N LEU A 282 -9.69 10.47 24.50
CA LEU A 282 -8.37 9.93 24.84
C LEU A 282 -7.36 9.99 23.70
N VAL A 283 -7.80 10.20 22.45
CA VAL A 283 -6.90 10.46 21.32
C VAL A 283 -6.43 11.94 21.31
N SER A 284 -7.12 12.84 22.01
CA SER A 284 -6.81 14.29 21.99
C SER A 284 -5.95 14.80 23.14
N VAL A 285 -5.50 13.97 24.10
CA VAL A 285 -4.81 14.42 25.33
C VAL A 285 -3.38 13.89 25.47
N ALA A 286 -2.65 13.76 24.36
CA ALA A 286 -1.21 13.42 24.39
C ALA A 286 -0.25 14.56 23.99
N THR A 287 -0.75 15.77 23.71
CA THR A 287 0.12 16.90 23.30
C THR A 287 -0.23 18.23 23.96
N VAL A 288 -0.36 18.29 25.29
CA VAL A 288 -0.17 19.56 26.02
C VAL A 288 0.45 19.31 27.38
N GLY A 289 1.69 19.78 27.57
CA GLY A 289 2.24 19.98 28.90
C GLY A 289 3.75 20.04 28.94
N LEU A 290 4.34 21.22 28.68
CA LEU A 290 5.38 21.76 29.55
C LEU A 290 5.64 23.26 29.28
N LEU A 291 5.44 24.06 30.35
CA LEU A 291 6.03 25.37 30.68
C LEU A 291 5.33 26.67 30.22
N GLY A 292 4.57 27.27 31.15
CA GLY A 292 4.94 28.56 31.75
C GLY A 292 4.13 29.81 31.34
N GLU A 293 3.22 30.24 32.21
CA GLU A 293 2.70 31.62 32.32
C GLU A 293 3.10 32.19 33.71
N PRO A 294 2.94 33.50 34.02
CA PRO A 294 2.51 34.64 33.18
C PRO A 294 3.41 35.90 33.35
N ASP A 295 3.26 36.94 32.50
CA ASP A 295 2.99 38.28 33.03
C ASP A 295 2.47 39.30 31.99
N ALA A 296 1.74 40.26 32.55
CA ALA A 296 0.93 41.32 31.97
C ALA A 296 1.49 42.12 30.78
N LEU A 297 0.57 42.62 29.94
CA LEU A 297 0.41 44.07 29.68
C LEU A 297 -0.99 44.36 29.12
N ALA A 298 -1.83 44.96 29.97
CA ALA A 298 -2.92 45.82 29.53
C ALA A 298 -2.38 47.25 29.39
N ASP A 299 -3.00 48.00 28.48
CA ASP A 299 -3.02 49.47 28.35
C ASP A 299 -1.97 50.12 27.40
N VAL A 300 -2.31 50.17 26.11
CA VAL A 300 -2.05 51.34 25.24
C VAL A 300 -3.24 51.53 24.28
N LEU A 301 -4.25 52.28 24.77
CA LEU A 301 -5.00 53.36 24.11
C LEU A 301 -5.34 53.26 22.60
N GLY A 302 -6.65 53.31 22.28
CA GLY A 302 -7.14 53.88 21.02
C GLY A 302 -8.51 53.36 20.57
N SER A 303 -9.59 53.81 21.22
CA SER A 303 -10.96 53.64 20.73
C SER A 303 -11.20 54.48 19.47
N ASN A 304 -11.29 53.82 18.31
CA ASN A 304 -12.02 54.30 17.15
C ASN A 304 -13.28 53.43 17.01
N ASP A 305 -14.45 54.05 17.12
CA ASP A 305 -15.74 53.48 16.67
C ASP A 305 -15.80 53.63 15.14
N ASP A 306 -15.05 52.81 14.43
CA ASP A 306 -15.30 52.50 13.02
C ASP A 306 -15.95 51.10 13.04
N ASP A 307 -17.17 50.96 12.49
CA ASP A 307 -17.79 49.63 12.29
C ASP A 307 -16.76 48.72 11.59
N PRO A 308 -16.52 47.48 12.08
CA PRO A 308 -15.56 46.60 11.44
C PRO A 308 -16.05 46.29 10.02
N GLU A 309 -15.38 46.86 9.00
CA GLU A 309 -15.60 46.48 7.60
C GLU A 309 -15.28 44.99 7.46
N ALA A 310 -16.21 44.20 6.92
CA ALA A 310 -16.00 42.77 6.73
C ALA A 310 -14.85 42.51 5.73
N ALA A 311 -13.75 41.93 6.17
CA ALA A 311 -12.61 41.61 5.31
C ALA A 311 -12.36 40.09 5.23
N LEU A 312 -11.76 39.67 4.10
CA LEU A 312 -11.31 38.29 3.88
C LEU A 312 -9.91 38.12 4.48
N GLU A 313 -9.75 37.12 5.35
CA GLU A 313 -8.45 36.77 5.95
C GLU A 313 -7.71 35.74 5.07
N SER A 314 -8.43 34.71 4.61
CA SER A 314 -7.89 33.67 3.73
C SER A 314 -8.96 33.05 2.84
N VAL A 315 -8.55 32.60 1.65
CA VAL A 315 -9.40 31.84 0.73
C VAL A 315 -8.57 30.69 0.16
N THR A 316 -9.15 29.50 0.15
CA THR A 316 -8.63 28.27 -0.41
C THR A 316 -9.55 27.78 -1.53
N VAL A 317 -8.97 27.27 -2.61
CA VAL A 317 -9.70 26.67 -3.73
C VAL A 317 -9.12 25.28 -3.96
N ALA A 318 -9.97 24.25 -3.94
CA ALA A 318 -9.54 22.84 -4.00
C ALA A 318 -8.42 22.51 -2.97
N GLY A 319 -8.51 23.08 -1.77
CA GLY A 319 -7.55 22.85 -0.68
C GLY A 319 -6.25 23.66 -0.76
N GLU A 320 -6.04 24.48 -1.80
CA GLU A 320 -4.85 25.32 -1.95
C GLU A 320 -5.15 26.78 -1.57
N GLU A 321 -4.35 27.35 -0.65
CA GLU A 321 -4.48 28.75 -0.20
C GLU A 321 -4.06 29.74 -1.29
N ILE A 322 -4.93 30.70 -1.59
CA ILE A 322 -4.65 31.77 -2.54
C ILE A 322 -3.78 32.83 -1.85
N ALA A 323 -2.47 32.60 -1.82
CA ALA A 323 -1.51 33.60 -1.36
C ALA A 323 -0.93 34.40 -2.54
N ASN A 324 -1.27 35.69 -2.62
CA ASN A 324 -0.87 36.69 -3.64
C ASN A 324 -1.42 36.51 -5.06
N PHE A 325 -1.82 37.64 -5.66
CA PHE A 325 -2.76 37.75 -6.78
C PHE A 325 -2.11 37.93 -8.17
N ASP A 326 -0.85 37.52 -8.36
CA ASP A 326 -0.12 37.82 -9.60
C ASP A 326 -0.04 36.65 -10.61
N GLU A 327 -0.45 35.42 -10.24
CA GLU A 327 -0.35 34.24 -11.12
C GLU A 327 -1.68 33.47 -11.25
N ARG A 328 -1.92 32.93 -12.47
CA ARG A 328 -3.09 32.12 -12.81
C ARG A 328 -2.99 30.76 -12.11
N GLN A 329 -4.07 30.31 -11.47
CA GLN A 329 -4.13 29.02 -10.79
C GLN A 329 -4.81 27.98 -11.68
N ASN A 330 -4.21 26.80 -11.79
CA ASN A 330 -4.86 25.65 -12.41
C ASN A 330 -5.61 24.91 -11.31
N VAL A 331 -6.90 24.66 -11.51
CA VAL A 331 -7.73 23.92 -10.58
C VAL A 331 -8.37 22.77 -11.32
N THR A 332 -8.27 21.58 -10.75
CA THR A 332 -8.89 20.38 -11.30
C THR A 332 -10.24 20.19 -10.62
N LEU A 333 -11.28 20.00 -11.44
CA LEU A 333 -12.64 19.69 -10.99
C LEU A 333 -12.74 18.19 -10.76
N SER A 334 -13.14 17.79 -9.55
CA SER A 334 -13.58 16.43 -9.28
C SER A 334 -15.08 16.38 -9.53
N GLU A 335 -15.53 15.50 -10.43
CA GLU A 335 -16.95 15.38 -10.84
C GLU A 335 -17.62 16.67 -11.37
N GLY A 336 -16.83 17.66 -11.82
CA GLY A 336 -17.37 18.95 -12.27
C GLY A 336 -17.69 19.93 -11.13
N GLU A 337 -17.25 19.63 -9.91
CA GLU A 337 -17.41 20.48 -8.73
C GLU A 337 -16.13 21.26 -8.40
N LEU A 338 -16.31 22.50 -7.93
CA LEU A 338 -15.24 23.36 -7.40
C LEU A 338 -15.54 23.72 -5.96
N HIS A 339 -14.69 23.24 -5.04
CA HIS A 339 -14.76 23.57 -3.62
C HIS A 339 -13.94 24.83 -3.32
N VAL A 340 -14.57 25.78 -2.64
CA VAL A 340 -13.97 27.04 -2.22
C VAL A 340 -14.28 27.26 -0.74
N ALA A 341 -13.24 27.32 0.08
CA ALA A 341 -13.36 27.51 1.52
C ALA A 341 -12.48 28.68 1.99
N GLY A 342 -12.81 29.33 3.10
CA GLY A 342 -12.01 30.46 3.59
C GLY A 342 -12.41 30.95 4.97
N ARG A 343 -11.78 32.05 5.40
CA ARG A 343 -12.06 32.72 6.68
C ARG A 343 -12.19 34.22 6.50
N THR A 344 -13.06 34.84 7.29
CA THR A 344 -13.22 36.30 7.39
C THR A 344 -12.62 36.82 8.70
N ASP A 345 -12.46 38.13 8.81
CA ASP A 345 -11.94 38.81 10.01
C ASP A 345 -13.00 39.02 11.13
N GLY A 346 -14.14 38.32 11.04
CA GLY A 346 -15.23 38.40 12.00
C GLY A 346 -16.24 39.53 11.76
N GLY A 347 -16.14 40.27 10.64
CA GLY A 347 -17.08 41.34 10.29
C GLY A 347 -18.25 40.94 9.35
N GLY A 348 -18.23 39.75 8.74
CA GLY A 348 -19.19 39.37 7.70
C GLY A 348 -20.13 38.22 8.09
N ASP A 349 -21.40 38.30 7.67
CA ASP A 349 -22.43 37.27 7.90
C ASP A 349 -22.69 36.40 6.64
N ALA A 350 -22.25 36.85 5.46
CA ALA A 350 -22.49 36.17 4.18
C ALA A 350 -21.30 36.23 3.23
N VAL A 351 -21.13 35.17 2.45
CA VAL A 351 -20.18 35.08 1.34
C VAL A 351 -20.89 34.71 0.03
N ARG A 352 -20.47 35.32 -1.07
CA ARG A 352 -20.89 34.98 -2.44
C ARG A 352 -19.67 34.63 -3.27
N ILE A 353 -19.73 33.48 -3.92
CA ILE A 353 -18.67 33.01 -4.82
C ILE A 353 -19.27 32.90 -6.22
N THR A 354 -18.62 33.54 -7.18
CA THR A 354 -19.04 33.57 -8.59
C THR A 354 -17.88 33.16 -9.48
N PHE A 355 -18.06 32.11 -10.28
CA PHE A 355 -17.16 31.79 -11.38
C PHE A 355 -17.66 32.47 -12.66
N ILE A 356 -16.80 33.26 -13.30
CA ILE A 356 -17.06 34.00 -14.52
C ILE A 356 -16.19 33.41 -15.62
N PRO A 357 -16.68 32.44 -16.42
CA PRO A 357 -15.87 31.87 -17.49
C PRO A 357 -15.61 32.90 -18.61
N ASP A 358 -14.48 32.77 -19.29
CA ASP A 358 -14.14 33.58 -20.48
C ASP A 358 -15.21 33.39 -21.59
N GLU A 359 -15.77 32.18 -21.67
CA GLU A 359 -16.87 31.81 -22.56
C GLU A 359 -17.91 30.99 -21.77
N GLY A 360 -19.19 31.37 -21.78
CA GLY A 360 -20.25 30.60 -21.11
C GLY A 360 -21.17 31.45 -20.24
N LYS A 361 -21.82 30.80 -19.26
CA LYS A 361 -22.66 31.45 -18.25
C LYS A 361 -21.92 31.52 -16.93
N ASN A 362 -22.14 32.60 -16.18
CA ASN A 362 -21.61 32.73 -14.84
C ASN A 362 -22.36 31.79 -13.90
N GLU A 363 -21.62 31.11 -13.04
CA GLU A 363 -22.18 30.29 -11.96
C GLU A 363 -21.88 30.94 -10.62
N SER A 364 -22.88 31.05 -9.76
CA SER A 364 -22.76 31.75 -8.47
C SER A 364 -23.46 30.99 -7.36
N SER A 365 -22.80 30.88 -6.21
CA SER A 365 -23.35 30.28 -5.00
C SER A 365 -23.13 31.21 -3.79
N ASN A 366 -24.11 31.24 -2.89
CA ASN A 366 -24.07 32.05 -1.67
C ASN A 366 -24.09 31.13 -0.45
N SER A 367 -23.30 31.46 0.56
CA SER A 367 -23.28 30.76 1.84
C SER A 367 -23.24 31.73 3.01
N THR A 368 -23.67 31.26 4.17
CA THR A 368 -23.55 31.99 5.44
C THR A 368 -22.22 31.63 6.09
N ILE A 369 -21.57 32.62 6.70
CA ILE A 369 -20.32 32.42 7.43
C ILE A 369 -20.66 31.74 8.77
N GLY A 370 -19.89 30.73 9.15
CA GLY A 370 -20.04 29.99 10.39
C GLY A 370 -19.63 30.80 11.61
N ASP A 371 -20.02 30.34 12.81
CA ASP A 371 -19.70 30.99 14.10
C ASP A 371 -18.18 31.10 14.39
N ASP A 372 -17.35 30.41 13.61
CA ASP A 372 -15.87 30.41 13.68
C ASP A 372 -15.21 31.24 12.56
N ASP A 373 -16.01 32.11 11.94
CA ASP A 373 -15.68 33.01 10.83
C ASP A 373 -15.23 32.26 9.56
N SER A 374 -15.56 30.96 9.44
CA SER A 374 -15.23 30.13 8.27
C SER A 374 -16.40 29.99 7.30
N PHE A 375 -16.09 29.73 6.03
CA PHE A 375 -17.07 29.35 5.03
C PHE A 375 -16.56 28.22 4.13
N ASP A 376 -17.48 27.45 3.60
CA ASP A 376 -17.24 26.40 2.61
C ASP A 376 -18.40 26.41 1.60
N VAL A 377 -18.04 26.45 0.31
CA VAL A 377 -18.97 26.59 -0.81
C VAL A 377 -18.52 25.72 -1.97
N THR A 378 -19.44 24.90 -2.47
CA THR A 378 -19.27 24.15 -3.71
C THR A 378 -19.98 24.85 -4.86
N LEU A 379 -19.28 25.06 -5.97
CA LEU A 379 -19.89 25.36 -7.27
C LEU A 379 -19.99 24.06 -8.07
N THR A 380 -21.17 23.78 -8.62
CA THR A 380 -21.43 22.58 -9.44
C THR A 380 -21.64 22.97 -10.90
N ASP A 381 -21.71 21.98 -11.79
CA ASP A 381 -22.03 22.16 -13.21
C ASP A 381 -21.04 23.09 -13.96
N LEU A 382 -19.77 23.11 -13.54
CA LEU A 382 -18.74 23.94 -14.16
C LEU A 382 -18.16 23.26 -15.40
N GLU A 383 -18.12 23.97 -16.51
CA GLU A 383 -17.44 23.52 -17.73
C GLU A 383 -15.93 23.81 -17.62
N PRO A 384 -15.05 22.90 -18.13
CA PRO A 384 -13.62 23.18 -18.20
C PRO A 384 -13.33 24.39 -19.07
N GLY A 385 -12.39 25.23 -18.65
CA GLY A 385 -12.09 26.46 -19.34
C GLY A 385 -11.31 27.45 -18.49
N ASN A 386 -11.05 28.62 -19.06
CA ASN A 386 -10.48 29.74 -18.32
C ASN A 386 -11.61 30.64 -17.83
N GLY A 387 -11.42 31.26 -16.67
CA GLY A 387 -12.36 32.23 -16.12
C GLY A 387 -11.80 32.95 -14.91
N ASP A 388 -12.58 33.87 -14.35
CA ASP A 388 -12.27 34.56 -13.10
C ASP A 388 -13.18 34.06 -11.99
N LEU A 389 -12.59 33.63 -10.88
CA LEU A 389 -13.29 33.32 -9.64
C LEU A 389 -13.35 34.57 -8.77
N LEU A 390 -14.55 35.06 -8.51
CA LEU A 390 -14.87 36.22 -7.68
C LEU A 390 -15.44 35.76 -6.34
N VAL A 391 -14.85 36.20 -5.23
CA VAL A 391 -15.33 35.96 -3.86
C VAL A 391 -15.68 37.29 -3.22
N GLU A 392 -16.91 37.44 -2.75
CA GLU A 392 -17.45 38.65 -2.15
C GLU A 392 -17.95 38.36 -0.75
N VAL A 393 -17.64 39.24 0.21
CA VAL A 393 -18.09 39.14 1.62
C VAL A 393 -18.98 40.33 1.96
N GLY A 394 -20.08 40.04 2.65
CA GLY A 394 -21.09 41.01 3.04
C GLY A 394 -21.47 40.90 4.51
N THR A 395 -21.95 42.01 5.04
CA THR A 395 -22.55 42.12 6.38
C THR A 395 -23.98 41.57 6.40
N ASP A 396 -24.62 41.41 5.23
CA ASP A 396 -25.83 40.64 5.05
C ASP A 396 -25.90 39.99 3.65
N LYS A 397 -26.99 39.27 3.34
CA LYS A 397 -27.14 38.51 2.08
C LYS A 397 -27.39 39.39 0.85
N ASP A 398 -27.63 40.69 1.03
CA ASP A 398 -28.03 41.62 -0.02
C ASP A 398 -26.98 42.75 -0.23
N GLU A 399 -26.05 42.95 0.71
CA GLU A 399 -25.02 43.98 0.71
C GLU A 399 -23.62 43.36 0.89
N PHE A 400 -22.84 43.32 -0.20
CA PHE A 400 -21.47 42.81 -0.24
C PHE A 400 -20.49 43.98 -0.38
N GLU A 401 -19.61 44.13 0.60
CA GLU A 401 -18.74 45.31 0.74
C GLU A 401 -17.29 44.99 0.32
N SER A 402 -16.84 43.77 0.56
CA SER A 402 -15.50 43.30 0.20
C SER A 402 -15.55 42.34 -0.98
N LYS A 403 -14.58 42.45 -1.89
CA LYS A 403 -14.47 41.59 -3.07
C LYS A 403 -13.03 41.25 -3.40
N THR A 404 -12.80 40.01 -3.83
CA THR A 404 -11.54 39.55 -4.38
C THR A 404 -11.76 38.71 -5.62
N SER A 405 -10.91 38.81 -6.63
CA SER A 405 -11.05 38.08 -7.90
C SER A 405 -9.72 37.45 -8.32
N LYS A 406 -9.75 36.21 -8.84
CA LYS A 406 -8.56 35.50 -9.34
C LYS A 406 -8.86 34.77 -10.64
N SER A 407 -7.94 34.85 -11.61
CA SER A 407 -8.03 34.05 -12.82
C SER A 407 -7.67 32.59 -12.56
N VAL A 408 -8.59 31.69 -12.90
CA VAL A 408 -8.51 30.25 -12.70
C VAL A 408 -8.68 29.53 -14.03
N ARG A 409 -7.93 28.45 -14.23
CA ARG A 409 -8.16 27.49 -15.31
C ARG A 409 -8.71 26.20 -14.73
N LEU A 410 -9.94 25.85 -15.10
CA LEU A 410 -10.62 24.62 -14.71
C LEU A 410 -10.26 23.50 -15.68
N ASN A 411 -9.70 22.41 -15.15
CA ASN A 411 -9.45 21.16 -15.86
C ASN A 411 -10.42 20.09 -15.32
N VAL A 412 -10.78 19.09 -16.13
CA VAL A 412 -11.54 17.92 -15.65
C VAL A 412 -10.55 16.80 -15.38
N GLU A 413 -10.71 16.07 -14.27
CA GLU A 413 -10.06 14.75 -14.10
C GLU A 413 -10.57 13.83 -15.21
N SER A 414 -9.73 13.55 -16.21
CA SER A 414 -10.01 12.44 -17.11
C SER A 414 -9.71 11.16 -16.36
N GLU A 415 -10.74 10.46 -15.91
CA GLU A 415 -10.63 9.05 -15.53
C GLU A 415 -10.36 8.21 -16.77
N THR A 416 -9.10 8.20 -17.18
CA THR A 416 -8.51 7.03 -17.82
C THR A 416 -7.49 6.55 -16.82
N ASP A 417 -7.91 5.68 -15.91
CA ASP A 417 -6.95 4.91 -15.11
C ASP A 417 -5.98 4.26 -16.10
N ALA A 418 -4.68 4.44 -15.86
CA ALA A 418 -3.68 3.75 -16.65
C ALA A 418 -4.00 2.24 -16.63
N PRO A 419 -3.83 1.51 -17.74
CA PRO A 419 -4.11 0.09 -17.79
C PRO A 419 -3.29 -0.65 -16.73
N THR A 420 -3.97 -1.41 -15.85
CA THR A 420 -3.35 -2.15 -14.75
C THR A 420 -3.55 -3.65 -14.92
N LEU A 421 -2.54 -4.42 -14.51
CA LEU A 421 -2.63 -5.85 -14.22
C LEU A 421 -2.20 -6.00 -12.76
N GLU A 422 -3.07 -6.54 -11.92
CA GLU A 422 -2.84 -6.69 -10.48
C GLU A 422 -3.26 -8.10 -10.03
N ASP A 423 -2.62 -8.61 -8.98
CA ASP A 423 -2.93 -9.91 -8.36
C ASP A 423 -2.90 -11.09 -9.35
N VAL A 424 -1.97 -11.09 -10.31
CA VAL A 424 -1.87 -12.18 -11.30
C VAL A 424 -1.24 -13.42 -10.66
N MET A 425 -1.97 -14.54 -10.72
CA MET A 425 -1.62 -15.85 -10.17
C MET A 425 -1.50 -16.88 -11.29
N ILE A 426 -0.53 -17.79 -11.15
CA ILE A 426 -0.27 -18.91 -12.06
C ILE A 426 -0.29 -20.19 -11.22
N GLY A 427 -1.38 -20.95 -11.31
CA GLY A 427 -1.66 -21.98 -10.32
C GLY A 427 -1.72 -21.37 -8.91
N ASP A 428 -0.87 -21.86 -8.00
CA ASP A 428 -0.79 -21.39 -6.60
C ASP A 428 0.27 -20.29 -6.38
N GLU A 429 1.02 -19.91 -7.41
CA GLU A 429 2.13 -18.95 -7.31
C GLU A 429 1.75 -17.58 -7.87
N SER A 430 2.17 -16.50 -7.19
CA SER A 430 1.95 -15.14 -7.66
C SER A 430 3.03 -14.71 -8.65
N PHE A 431 2.69 -13.85 -9.62
CA PHE A 431 3.66 -13.32 -10.57
C PHE A 431 4.84 -12.60 -9.89
N ASP A 432 4.58 -11.90 -8.77
CA ASP A 432 5.61 -11.25 -7.95
C ASP A 432 6.60 -12.26 -7.34
N ASP A 433 6.13 -13.45 -6.98
CA ASP A 433 6.98 -14.54 -6.47
C ASP A 433 7.80 -15.19 -7.59
N LEU A 434 7.27 -15.21 -8.82
CA LEU A 434 7.97 -15.72 -10.00
C LEU A 434 9.12 -14.81 -10.43
N GLU A 435 8.92 -13.48 -10.45
CA GLU A 435 9.97 -12.50 -10.79
C GLU A 435 11.15 -12.57 -9.80
N ALA A 436 10.88 -12.91 -8.53
CA ALA A 436 11.90 -13.02 -7.50
C ALA A 436 12.76 -14.30 -7.60
N ALA A 437 12.29 -15.34 -8.28
CA ALA A 437 12.92 -16.64 -8.36
C ALA A 437 13.36 -16.94 -9.81
N GLU A 438 14.65 -16.76 -10.11
CA GLU A 438 15.20 -17.07 -11.45
C GLU A 438 14.88 -18.53 -11.87
N ASN A 439 13.87 -18.72 -12.72
CA ASN A 439 13.30 -19.98 -13.23
C ASN A 439 12.46 -20.78 -12.22
N THR A 440 11.27 -20.27 -11.90
CA THR A 440 10.30 -21.03 -11.11
C THR A 440 9.70 -22.18 -11.91
N THR A 441 9.44 -23.29 -11.21
CA THR A 441 8.84 -24.50 -11.78
C THR A 441 7.36 -24.54 -11.44
N VAL A 442 6.50 -24.42 -12.45
CA VAL A 442 5.05 -24.49 -12.29
C VAL A 442 4.58 -25.90 -12.66
N THR A 443 3.78 -26.50 -11.78
CA THR A 443 3.26 -27.85 -12.00
C THR A 443 1.95 -27.79 -12.79
N LEU A 444 1.90 -28.51 -13.91
CA LEU A 444 0.72 -28.66 -14.75
C LEU A 444 -0.14 -29.82 -14.22
N SER A 445 -1.38 -29.52 -13.86
CA SER A 445 -2.38 -30.55 -13.59
C SER A 445 -3.07 -30.93 -14.90
N GLY A 446 -2.97 -32.20 -15.31
CA GLY A 446 -3.56 -32.68 -16.56
C GLY A 446 -3.01 -32.05 -17.86
N GLY A 447 -1.87 -31.35 -17.81
CA GLY A 447 -1.32 -30.60 -18.95
C GLY A 447 -2.03 -29.27 -19.20
N GLU A 448 -2.74 -28.76 -18.19
CA GLU A 448 -3.39 -27.46 -18.20
C GLU A 448 -2.70 -26.50 -17.21
N LEU A 449 -2.70 -25.21 -17.57
CA LEU A 449 -2.21 -24.12 -16.74
C LEU A 449 -3.31 -23.08 -16.60
N THR A 450 -3.69 -22.75 -15.38
CA THR A 450 -4.68 -21.69 -15.09
C THR A 450 -3.98 -20.44 -14.61
N ILE A 451 -4.30 -19.31 -15.24
CA ILE A 451 -3.82 -17.97 -14.91
C ILE A 451 -5.02 -17.14 -14.51
N GLU A 452 -4.98 -16.54 -13.33
CA GLU A 452 -6.05 -15.69 -12.80
C GLU A 452 -5.49 -14.32 -12.42
N GLY A 453 -6.32 -13.29 -12.39
CA GLY A 453 -5.88 -11.97 -11.93
C GLY A 453 -6.94 -10.91 -12.04
N THR A 454 -6.53 -9.65 -11.84
CA THR A 454 -7.40 -8.49 -11.94
C THR A 454 -6.84 -7.43 -12.90
N THR A 455 -7.73 -6.71 -13.56
CA THR A 455 -7.38 -5.61 -14.46
C THR A 455 -8.51 -4.59 -14.53
N ASN A 456 -8.16 -3.32 -14.75
CA ASN A 456 -9.13 -2.27 -15.08
C ASN A 456 -9.46 -2.18 -16.58
N GLN A 457 -8.97 -3.13 -17.38
CA GLN A 457 -9.19 -3.20 -18.82
C GLN A 457 -10.33 -4.17 -19.20
N GLU A 458 -10.87 -4.01 -20.41
CA GLU A 458 -12.03 -4.79 -20.87
C GLU A 458 -11.67 -6.18 -21.41
N ALA A 459 -10.41 -6.40 -21.79
CA ALA A 459 -9.93 -7.63 -22.40
C ALA A 459 -8.56 -8.05 -21.86
N VAL A 460 -8.34 -9.36 -21.75
CA VAL A 460 -7.03 -9.95 -21.41
C VAL A 460 -6.62 -10.99 -22.45
N ASN A 461 -5.34 -11.01 -22.79
CA ASN A 461 -4.71 -12.00 -23.64
C ASN A 461 -3.58 -12.68 -22.86
N VAL A 462 -3.60 -14.01 -22.81
CA VAL A 462 -2.55 -14.80 -22.15
C VAL A 462 -1.90 -15.67 -23.19
N SER A 463 -0.58 -15.72 -23.22
CA SER A 463 0.18 -16.50 -24.19
C SER A 463 1.39 -17.15 -23.57
N PHE A 464 1.71 -18.37 -24.00
CA PHE A 464 2.90 -19.09 -23.59
C PHE A 464 3.72 -19.48 -24.83
N GLU A 465 4.98 -19.04 -24.88
CA GLU A 465 5.94 -19.31 -25.94
C GLU A 465 7.01 -20.29 -25.42
N PRO A 466 6.85 -21.61 -25.65
CA PRO A 466 7.85 -22.59 -25.21
C PRO A 466 9.16 -22.44 -25.98
N GLU A 467 10.31 -22.68 -25.32
CA GLU A 467 11.61 -22.72 -26.00
C GLU A 467 11.66 -23.77 -27.13
N ILE A 468 10.87 -24.84 -26.95
CA ILE A 468 10.73 -25.95 -27.88
C ILE A 468 9.25 -26.31 -27.99
N GLY A 469 8.61 -25.93 -29.09
CA GLY A 469 7.20 -26.25 -29.31
C GLY A 469 6.54 -25.30 -30.31
N ASP A 470 5.23 -25.37 -30.38
CA ASP A 470 4.39 -24.37 -31.04
C ASP A 470 3.85 -23.40 -29.96
N ASP A 471 3.71 -22.12 -30.30
CA ASP A 471 3.20 -21.10 -29.38
C ASP A 471 1.74 -21.37 -29.01
N HIS A 472 1.42 -21.16 -27.73
CA HIS A 472 0.07 -21.30 -27.20
C HIS A 472 -0.53 -19.91 -26.92
N THR A 473 -1.29 -19.40 -27.89
CA THR A 473 -1.98 -18.10 -27.80
C THR A 473 -3.48 -18.31 -27.98
N PRO A 474 -4.27 -18.48 -26.91
CA PRO A 474 -5.74 -18.41 -26.99
C PRO A 474 -6.22 -17.07 -27.55
N ASP A 475 -7.49 -17.03 -27.98
CA ASP A 475 -8.14 -15.77 -28.30
C ASP A 475 -8.29 -14.92 -27.02
N PRO A 476 -8.24 -13.57 -27.10
CA PRO A 476 -8.48 -12.69 -25.96
C PRO A 476 -9.83 -12.96 -25.29
N ILE A 477 -9.88 -12.83 -23.97
CA ILE A 477 -11.09 -13.00 -23.17
C ILE A 477 -11.62 -11.65 -22.68
N ASP A 478 -12.94 -11.52 -22.65
CA ASP A 478 -13.62 -10.35 -22.11
C ASP A 478 -13.59 -10.38 -20.56
N VAL A 479 -13.35 -9.23 -19.92
CA VAL A 479 -13.30 -9.05 -18.47
C VAL A 479 -14.60 -8.40 -17.99
N GLU A 480 -15.45 -9.14 -17.28
CA GLU A 480 -16.80 -8.66 -16.91
C GLU A 480 -16.85 -7.88 -15.57
N ASP A 481 -16.00 -8.22 -14.59
CA ASP A 481 -16.03 -7.65 -13.23
C ASP A 481 -14.64 -7.17 -12.73
N GLY A 482 -13.73 -6.90 -13.66
CA GLY A 482 -12.34 -6.53 -13.36
C GLY A 482 -11.44 -7.69 -12.93
N SER A 483 -11.96 -8.93 -12.96
CA SER A 483 -11.22 -10.17 -12.72
C SER A 483 -11.29 -11.10 -13.92
N PHE A 484 -10.22 -11.87 -14.15
CA PHE A 484 -10.11 -12.79 -15.27
C PHE A 484 -9.52 -14.14 -14.83
N ALA A 485 -9.84 -15.19 -15.59
CA ALA A 485 -9.28 -16.52 -15.44
C ALA A 485 -9.14 -17.16 -16.83
N VAL A 486 -7.92 -17.59 -17.18
CA VAL A 486 -7.59 -18.21 -18.47
C VAL A 486 -6.90 -19.54 -18.23
N THR A 487 -7.40 -20.59 -18.90
CA THR A 487 -6.76 -21.91 -18.88
C THR A 487 -6.10 -22.19 -20.22
N LEU A 488 -4.79 -22.43 -20.20
CA LEU A 488 -4.01 -22.92 -21.33
C LEU A 488 -3.97 -24.44 -21.28
N SER A 489 -4.53 -25.11 -22.29
CA SER A 489 -4.55 -26.57 -22.36
C SER A 489 -3.56 -27.11 -23.40
N GLY A 490 -3.10 -28.35 -23.18
CA GLY A 490 -2.24 -29.06 -24.13
C GLY A 490 -0.79 -28.61 -24.10
N LEU A 491 -0.35 -28.09 -22.95
CA LEU A 491 1.02 -27.68 -22.72
C LEU A 491 1.92 -28.91 -22.51
N GLU A 492 3.10 -28.89 -23.13
CA GLU A 492 4.14 -29.89 -22.90
C GLU A 492 5.11 -29.39 -21.81
N PRO A 493 5.68 -30.30 -20.98
CA PRO A 493 6.66 -29.90 -19.98
C PRO A 493 7.94 -29.36 -20.64
N GLY A 494 8.45 -28.25 -20.12
CA GLY A 494 9.57 -27.51 -20.69
C GLY A 494 9.60 -26.05 -20.23
N SER A 495 10.69 -25.35 -20.55
CA SER A 495 10.83 -23.92 -20.27
C SER A 495 10.24 -23.07 -21.40
N GLY A 496 9.68 -21.91 -21.05
CA GLY A 496 9.12 -20.95 -22.01
C GLY A 496 8.79 -19.61 -21.36
N ASP A 497 8.42 -18.65 -22.19
CA ASP A 497 8.02 -17.31 -21.74
C ASP A 497 6.50 -17.22 -21.65
N LEU A 498 5.98 -16.88 -20.48
CA LEU A 498 4.57 -16.64 -20.23
C LEU A 498 4.31 -15.14 -20.23
N ARG A 499 3.31 -14.72 -20.99
CA ARG A 499 2.93 -13.32 -21.18
C ARG A 499 1.45 -13.12 -20.93
N VAL A 500 1.12 -12.10 -20.15
CA VAL A 500 -0.26 -11.67 -19.87
C VAL A 500 -0.39 -10.21 -20.26
N GLU A 501 -1.34 -9.89 -21.15
CA GLU A 501 -1.58 -8.56 -21.66
C GLU A 501 -3.01 -8.12 -21.35
N ALA A 502 -3.18 -6.87 -20.91
CA ALA A 502 -4.49 -6.26 -20.68
C ALA A 502 -4.71 -5.09 -21.64
N GLY A 503 -5.93 -5.01 -22.16
CA GLY A 503 -6.26 -4.10 -23.24
C GLY A 503 -7.75 -3.99 -23.51
N SER A 504 -8.07 -3.46 -24.68
CA SER A 504 -9.44 -3.29 -25.12
C SER A 504 -9.88 -4.38 -26.08
N ASN A 505 -11.20 -4.55 -26.18
CA ASN A 505 -11.85 -5.57 -27.02
C ASN A 505 -11.57 -5.42 -28.53
N ASP A 506 -10.93 -4.32 -28.95
CA ASP A 506 -10.53 -4.10 -30.35
C ASP A 506 -9.10 -4.57 -30.66
N GLY A 507 -8.40 -5.12 -29.66
CA GLY A 507 -7.06 -5.70 -29.78
C GLY A 507 -5.92 -4.72 -29.52
N GLU A 508 -6.18 -3.54 -28.98
CA GLU A 508 -5.14 -2.65 -28.44
C GLU A 508 -4.83 -3.03 -26.98
N PHE A 509 -3.66 -3.64 -26.76
CA PHE A 509 -3.14 -4.00 -25.44
C PHE A 509 -2.08 -2.99 -24.99
N GLU A 510 -2.27 -2.43 -23.80
CA GLU A 510 -1.46 -1.31 -23.30
C GLU A 510 -0.71 -1.63 -21.99
N SER A 511 -1.06 -2.74 -21.32
CA SER A 511 -0.33 -3.28 -20.18
C SER A 511 0.07 -4.73 -20.46
N ALA A 512 1.29 -5.11 -20.09
CA ALA A 512 1.80 -6.46 -20.27
C ALA A 512 2.79 -6.82 -19.14
N ILE A 513 2.73 -8.07 -18.71
CA ILE A 513 3.72 -8.72 -17.86
C ILE A 513 4.23 -9.98 -18.58
N ASP A 514 5.54 -10.22 -18.51
CA ASP A 514 6.24 -11.31 -19.20
C ASP A 514 7.20 -11.96 -18.18
N GLU A 515 7.20 -13.29 -18.04
CA GLU A 515 8.09 -14.03 -17.14
C GLU A 515 8.51 -15.39 -17.71
N SER A 516 9.73 -15.83 -17.42
CA SER A 516 10.24 -17.13 -17.88
C SER A 516 9.88 -18.23 -16.86
N VAL A 517 9.06 -19.20 -17.27
CA VAL A 517 8.58 -20.29 -16.41
C VAL A 517 9.01 -21.66 -16.94
N THR A 518 9.28 -22.60 -16.04
CA THR A 518 9.47 -24.01 -16.39
C THR A 518 8.24 -24.80 -16.02
N LEU A 519 7.59 -25.41 -17.01
CA LEU A 519 6.42 -26.25 -16.80
C LEU A 519 6.86 -27.69 -16.54
N ASP A 520 6.43 -28.26 -15.43
CA ASP A 520 6.60 -29.68 -15.12
C ASP A 520 5.23 -30.37 -15.01
N LEU A 521 5.16 -31.66 -15.34
CA LEU A 521 3.94 -32.42 -15.13
C LEU A 521 3.84 -32.86 -13.67
N GLU A 522 2.63 -32.79 -13.12
CA GLU A 522 2.35 -33.39 -11.83
C GLU A 522 2.74 -34.88 -11.84
N PRO A 523 3.53 -35.36 -10.86
CA PRO A 523 3.96 -36.75 -10.85
C PRO A 523 2.75 -37.67 -10.64
N GLU A 524 2.62 -38.72 -11.47
CA GLU A 524 1.53 -39.69 -11.32
C GLU A 524 1.42 -40.18 -9.86
N PRO A 525 0.20 -40.31 -9.31
CA PRO A 525 -0.02 -40.84 -7.97
C PRO A 525 0.57 -42.24 -7.83
N THR A 526 1.19 -42.51 -6.70
CA THR A 526 1.84 -43.77 -6.38
C THR A 526 1.34 -44.30 -5.04
N LEU A 527 1.21 -45.62 -4.93
CA LEU A 527 0.89 -46.27 -3.66
C LEU A 527 1.77 -47.51 -3.51
N GLU A 528 2.76 -47.40 -2.63
CA GLU A 528 3.84 -48.37 -2.49
C GLU A 528 3.97 -48.88 -1.05
N ASN A 529 4.64 -50.03 -0.90
CA ASN A 529 5.02 -50.61 0.39
C ASN A 529 3.87 -50.77 1.41
N VAL A 530 2.64 -50.89 0.93
CA VAL A 530 1.47 -50.98 1.81
C VAL A 530 1.54 -52.26 2.65
N THR A 531 1.38 -52.12 3.96
CA THR A 531 1.31 -53.22 4.93
C THR A 531 0.04 -53.11 5.77
N VAL A 532 -0.53 -54.27 6.11
CA VAL A 532 -1.75 -54.42 6.90
C VAL A 532 -1.39 -55.29 8.10
N GLY A 533 -1.26 -54.66 9.27
CA GLY A 533 -0.59 -55.28 10.42
C GLY A 533 0.84 -55.71 10.05
N ASP A 534 1.17 -56.99 10.24
CA ASP A 534 2.52 -57.53 9.97
C ASP A 534 2.73 -58.03 8.52
N LYS A 535 1.73 -57.88 7.63
CA LYS A 535 1.76 -58.44 6.26
C LYS A 535 1.82 -57.36 5.20
N ARG A 536 2.47 -57.64 4.07
CA ARG A 536 2.42 -56.76 2.88
C ARG A 536 1.10 -56.94 2.15
N PHE A 537 0.56 -55.85 1.61
CA PHE A 537 -0.72 -55.83 0.92
C PHE A 537 -0.72 -56.76 -0.31
N ASP A 538 0.37 -56.77 -1.09
CA ASP A 538 0.54 -57.66 -2.25
C ASP A 538 0.71 -59.15 -1.88
N GLU A 539 0.89 -59.47 -0.59
CA GLU A 539 1.02 -60.84 -0.07
C GLU A 539 -0.29 -61.35 0.57
N LEU A 540 -1.35 -60.53 0.58
CA LEU A 540 -2.66 -60.94 1.08
C LEU A 540 -3.34 -61.86 0.05
N GLU A 541 -3.43 -63.15 0.38
CA GLU A 541 -4.26 -64.09 -0.36
C GLU A 541 -5.76 -63.84 -0.09
N GLU A 542 -6.63 -64.39 -0.95
CA GLU A 542 -8.09 -64.21 -0.82
C GLU A 542 -8.58 -64.78 0.53
N ASN A 543 -9.21 -63.91 1.36
CA ASN A 543 -9.65 -64.23 2.72
C ASN A 543 -8.51 -64.54 3.70
N GLU A 544 -7.35 -63.93 3.50
CA GLU A 544 -6.23 -64.07 4.42
C GLU A 544 -6.60 -63.56 5.82
N ASN A 545 -6.22 -64.31 6.84
CA ASN A 545 -6.48 -63.92 8.23
C ASN A 545 -5.58 -62.74 8.61
N VAL A 546 -6.21 -61.66 9.07
CA VAL A 546 -5.59 -60.45 9.60
C VAL A 546 -6.04 -60.27 11.03
N THR A 547 -5.09 -60.21 11.96
CA THR A 547 -5.39 -60.09 13.38
C THR A 547 -5.62 -58.63 13.75
N VAL A 548 -6.77 -58.35 14.37
CA VAL A 548 -7.08 -57.02 14.94
C VAL A 548 -6.89 -57.05 16.45
N SER A 549 -6.20 -56.03 16.95
CA SER A 549 -5.95 -55.86 18.40
C SER A 549 -6.91 -54.79 18.92
N ASP A 550 -7.73 -55.13 19.91
CA ASP A 550 -8.75 -54.23 20.48
C ASP A 550 -9.74 -53.63 19.46
N GLY A 551 -9.99 -54.35 18.35
CA GLY A 551 -10.86 -53.88 17.27
C GLY A 551 -10.21 -52.80 16.41
N GLU A 552 -8.88 -52.68 16.46
CA GLU A 552 -8.09 -51.77 15.64
C GLU A 552 -7.28 -52.52 14.58
N LEU A 553 -7.25 -51.96 13.37
CA LEU A 553 -6.40 -52.39 12.26
C LEU A 553 -5.52 -51.23 11.81
N THR A 554 -4.22 -51.43 11.80
CA THR A 554 -3.25 -50.45 11.30
C THR A 554 -2.82 -50.82 9.89
N VAL A 555 -2.87 -49.84 8.99
CA VAL A 555 -2.37 -49.91 7.63
C VAL A 555 -1.29 -48.85 7.45
N GLU A 556 -0.12 -49.28 6.99
CA GLU A 556 1.03 -48.41 6.77
C GLU A 556 1.44 -48.48 5.30
N GLY A 557 2.13 -47.47 4.78
CA GLY A 557 2.62 -47.48 3.40
C GLY A 557 3.29 -46.18 3.02
N SER A 558 3.52 -46.00 1.72
CA SER A 558 4.09 -44.78 1.15
C SER A 558 3.33 -44.32 -0.10
N THR A 559 3.14 -43.02 -0.25
CA THR A 559 2.49 -42.36 -1.40
C THR A 559 3.16 -41.00 -1.65
N ASN A 560 3.13 -40.51 -2.89
CA ASN A 560 3.54 -39.14 -3.26
C ASN A 560 2.38 -38.13 -3.18
N GLN A 561 1.25 -38.52 -2.63
CA GLN A 561 0.04 -37.71 -2.51
C GLN A 561 -0.15 -37.24 -1.06
N GLU A 562 -0.83 -36.11 -0.88
CA GLU A 562 -1.01 -35.49 0.44
C GLU A 562 -1.99 -36.23 1.35
N THR A 563 -2.86 -37.08 0.78
CA THR A 563 -3.88 -37.80 1.55
C THR A 563 -4.00 -39.27 1.15
N VAL A 564 -4.38 -40.08 2.14
CA VAL A 564 -4.72 -41.49 1.95
C VAL A 564 -6.00 -41.80 2.72
N LYS A 565 -6.90 -42.56 2.09
CA LYS A 565 -8.14 -43.07 2.69
C LYS A 565 -8.08 -44.58 2.73
N VAL A 566 -8.24 -45.13 3.93
CA VAL A 566 -8.34 -46.58 4.15
C VAL A 566 -9.77 -46.88 4.59
N SER A 567 -10.38 -47.90 4.01
CA SER A 567 -11.72 -48.34 4.38
C SER A 567 -11.85 -49.85 4.39
N PHE A 568 -12.63 -50.37 5.33
CA PHE A 568 -13.01 -51.78 5.41
C PHE A 568 -14.53 -51.91 5.25
N GLU A 569 -14.95 -52.66 4.24
CA GLU A 569 -16.35 -52.96 3.93
C GLU A 569 -16.68 -54.41 4.33
N PRO A 570 -17.44 -54.63 5.42
CA PRO A 570 -17.79 -55.98 5.88
C PRO A 570 -18.77 -56.68 4.92
N GLU A 571 -18.55 -57.96 4.62
CA GLU A 571 -19.46 -58.75 3.77
C GLU A 571 -20.85 -58.96 4.40
N ASP A 572 -20.93 -58.93 5.72
CA ASP A 572 -22.16 -59.15 6.49
C ASP A 572 -23.15 -57.96 6.40
N GLY A 573 -22.77 -56.89 5.69
CA GLY A 573 -23.60 -55.69 5.50
C GLY A 573 -23.60 -54.72 6.68
N ASN A 574 -22.62 -54.86 7.58
CA ASN A 574 -22.33 -53.87 8.63
C ASN A 574 -21.76 -52.57 8.01
N GLU A 575 -21.78 -51.47 8.77
CA GLU A 575 -21.31 -50.17 8.28
C GLU A 575 -19.82 -50.20 7.91
N THR A 576 -19.47 -49.60 6.77
CA THR A 576 -18.08 -49.41 6.32
C THR A 576 -17.33 -48.54 7.33
N VAL A 577 -16.20 -49.05 7.83
CA VAL A 577 -15.29 -48.28 8.68
C VAL A 577 -14.24 -47.66 7.79
N SER A 578 -14.09 -46.34 7.83
CA SER A 578 -13.09 -45.62 7.03
C SER A 578 -12.38 -44.56 7.85
N ASN A 579 -11.14 -44.27 7.47
CA ASN A 579 -10.36 -43.19 8.04
C ASN A 579 -9.46 -42.59 6.94
N THR A 580 -9.35 -41.26 6.95
CA THR A 580 -8.52 -40.48 6.02
C THR A 580 -7.43 -39.80 6.82
N THR A 581 -6.20 -39.81 6.32
CA THR A 581 -5.05 -39.22 7.02
C THR A 581 -4.17 -38.46 6.03
N ALA A 582 -3.64 -37.33 6.48
CA ALA A 582 -2.66 -36.54 5.74
C ALA A 582 -1.28 -37.23 5.75
N VAL A 583 -0.50 -37.04 4.69
CA VAL A 583 0.79 -37.69 4.45
C VAL A 583 1.87 -36.61 4.43
N ASP A 584 2.68 -36.54 5.48
CA ASP A 584 3.62 -35.42 5.65
C ASP A 584 5.04 -35.71 5.09
N ASP A 585 5.47 -36.97 5.05
CA ASP A 585 6.83 -37.37 4.65
C ASP A 585 6.87 -38.44 3.55
N GLY A 586 5.76 -38.56 2.82
CA GLY A 586 5.53 -39.61 1.84
C GLY A 586 5.25 -40.99 2.45
N SER A 587 5.20 -41.11 3.78
CA SER A 587 4.76 -42.31 4.50
C SER A 587 3.47 -42.05 5.28
N PHE A 588 2.63 -43.09 5.40
CA PHE A 588 1.37 -42.98 6.11
C PHE A 588 1.16 -44.12 7.09
N THR A 589 0.36 -43.86 8.11
CA THR A 589 -0.14 -44.84 9.07
C THR A 589 -1.59 -44.51 9.38
N VAL A 590 -2.50 -45.39 8.97
CA VAL A 590 -3.94 -45.23 9.20
C VAL A 590 -4.42 -46.34 10.11
N THR A 591 -5.09 -45.96 11.20
CA THR A 591 -5.75 -46.91 12.10
C THR A 591 -7.26 -46.84 11.89
N LEU A 592 -7.86 -47.98 11.55
CA LEU A 592 -9.30 -48.19 11.60
C LEU A 592 -9.67 -48.74 12.98
N SER A 593 -10.58 -48.11 13.70
CA SER A 593 -11.03 -48.54 15.02
C SER A 593 -12.49 -48.98 14.99
N GLY A 594 -12.89 -49.86 15.91
CA GLY A 594 -14.27 -50.34 16.02
C GLY A 594 -14.60 -51.48 15.05
N LEU A 595 -13.58 -52.18 14.55
CA LEU A 595 -13.75 -53.32 13.66
C LEU A 595 -14.22 -54.56 14.41
N GLU A 596 -15.26 -55.21 13.90
CA GLU A 596 -15.72 -56.51 14.36
C GLU A 596 -15.00 -57.64 13.60
N SER A 597 -14.92 -58.84 14.20
CA SER A 597 -14.39 -60.01 13.48
C SER A 597 -15.36 -60.44 12.38
N GLY A 598 -14.85 -60.64 11.16
CA GLY A 598 -15.67 -60.94 10.00
C GLY A 598 -14.85 -60.90 8.70
N SER A 599 -15.44 -61.36 7.59
CA SER A 599 -14.88 -61.18 6.25
C SER A 599 -15.28 -59.81 5.69
N GLY A 600 -14.41 -59.23 4.88
CA GLY A 600 -14.69 -57.96 4.21
C GLY A 600 -13.61 -57.57 3.21
N GLU A 601 -13.87 -56.49 2.50
CA GLU A 601 -12.92 -55.89 1.56
C GLU A 601 -12.19 -54.72 2.24
N LEU A 602 -10.86 -54.75 2.22
CA LEU A 602 -10.01 -53.63 2.60
C LEU A 602 -9.61 -52.84 1.35
N LEU A 603 -9.87 -51.54 1.36
CA LEU A 603 -9.54 -50.61 0.29
C LEU A 603 -8.54 -49.57 0.82
N VAL A 604 -7.51 -49.27 0.03
CA VAL A 604 -6.56 -48.18 0.26
C VAL A 604 -6.55 -47.31 -0.99
N LYS A 605 -6.87 -46.02 -0.82
CA LYS A 605 -7.06 -45.04 -1.90
C LYS A 605 -6.18 -43.82 -1.68
N THR A 606 -5.61 -43.29 -2.76
CA THR A 606 -4.81 -42.06 -2.77
C THR A 606 -5.01 -41.31 -4.09
N GLY A 607 -4.70 -40.01 -4.14
CA GLY A 607 -5.12 -39.12 -5.23
C GLY A 607 -6.64 -39.00 -5.25
N LEU A 608 -7.22 -38.52 -4.15
CA LEU A 608 -8.67 -38.41 -4.00
C LEU A 608 -9.17 -37.11 -4.62
N ASP A 609 -10.17 -37.20 -5.48
CA ASP A 609 -10.91 -36.05 -5.97
C ASP A 609 -11.93 -35.61 -4.90
N ASP A 610 -11.84 -34.35 -4.48
CA ASP A 610 -12.63 -33.78 -3.38
C ASP A 610 -14.14 -33.74 -3.66
N GLU A 611 -14.56 -33.79 -4.93
CA GLU A 611 -15.97 -33.73 -5.31
C GLU A 611 -16.60 -35.11 -5.51
N THR A 612 -15.82 -36.08 -6.00
CA THR A 612 -16.34 -37.37 -6.49
C THR A 612 -15.99 -38.56 -5.60
N ASP A 613 -15.09 -38.40 -4.62
CA ASP A 613 -14.56 -39.51 -3.80
C ASP A 613 -13.88 -40.61 -4.66
N GLU A 614 -13.63 -40.31 -5.94
CA GLU A 614 -12.86 -41.16 -6.86
C GLU A 614 -11.38 -41.06 -6.51
N ALA A 615 -10.68 -42.19 -6.61
CA ALA A 615 -9.26 -42.26 -6.32
C ALA A 615 -8.52 -42.58 -7.61
N GLU A 616 -7.47 -41.83 -7.90
CA GLU A 616 -6.61 -42.11 -9.05
C GLU A 616 -5.84 -43.44 -8.86
N VAL A 617 -5.48 -43.78 -7.62
CA VAL A 617 -4.87 -45.07 -7.29
C VAL A 617 -5.63 -45.78 -6.17
N GLU A 618 -5.99 -47.03 -6.42
CA GLU A 618 -6.72 -47.88 -5.49
C GLU A 618 -6.09 -49.28 -5.39
N ARG A 619 -5.98 -49.78 -4.15
CA ARG A 619 -5.62 -51.17 -3.83
C ARG A 619 -6.73 -51.82 -3.03
N ARG A 620 -7.08 -53.05 -3.40
CA ARG A 620 -8.17 -53.84 -2.79
C ARG A 620 -7.67 -55.22 -2.36
N ALA A 621 -8.07 -55.68 -1.18
CA ALA A 621 -7.80 -57.02 -0.69
C ALA A 621 -8.99 -57.57 0.11
N ALA A 622 -9.41 -58.79 -0.17
CA ALA A 622 -10.40 -59.51 0.63
C ALA A 622 -9.69 -60.15 1.83
N ILE A 623 -10.06 -59.74 3.05
CA ILE A 623 -9.41 -60.19 4.29
C ILE A 623 -10.43 -60.71 5.31
N GLN A 624 -9.97 -61.59 6.19
CA GLN A 624 -10.73 -62.09 7.33
C GLN A 624 -10.17 -61.49 8.62
N LEU A 625 -10.94 -60.64 9.29
CA LEU A 625 -10.55 -60.05 10.56
C LEU A 625 -10.76 -61.05 11.71
N GLU A 626 -9.69 -61.36 12.44
CA GLU A 626 -9.74 -62.19 13.65
C GLU A 626 -9.40 -61.33 14.88
N SER A 627 -10.31 -61.24 15.84
CA SER A 627 -10.01 -60.60 17.13
C SER A 627 -9.00 -61.43 17.91
N ASN A 628 -7.89 -60.81 18.30
CA ASN A 628 -7.01 -61.36 19.32
C ASN A 628 -7.75 -61.27 20.67
N GLY A 629 -8.59 -62.27 20.96
CA GLY A 629 -9.29 -62.36 22.23
C GLY A 629 -8.29 -62.38 23.39
N SER A 630 -8.20 -61.28 24.13
CA SER A 630 -7.66 -61.31 25.50
C SER A 630 -8.63 -62.13 26.34
N ASN A 631 -8.18 -63.32 26.74
CA ASN A 631 -8.83 -64.18 27.72
C ASN A 631 -8.62 -63.64 29.14
#